data_AF-A0A7Y2JUJ4-F1
#
_entry.id   AF-A0A7Y2JUJ4-F1
#
_cell.length_a   1.000
_cell.length_b   1.000
_cell.length_c   1.000
_cell.angle_alpha   90.00
_cell.angle_beta   90.00
_cell.angle_gamma   90.00
#
_symmetry.space_group_name_H-M   'P 1'
#
loop_
_entity.id
_entity.type
_entity.pdbx_description
1 polymer ?
#
loop_
_entity_poly.entity_id
_entity_poly.type
_entity_poly.pdbx_seq_one_letter_code
_entity_poly.pdbx_strand_id
1 'polypeptide(L)'
;MQPFGASDYCLYVLPDLIPDVLASRAGLSSTFQNLGSRASVDRAASRGWRDMAEGLTTDSYTLQFRRDLEPVARAYALRDPIGQGSRLLLAYAIPGNRLEPVSQAAPVAYRLKVRALVGTERDSLIAFSDSVRSFRYRQELERGQFLIGAEEFALPVGRYNLRLVVAQMEEEAGGSSELTAIDLPDFRRPRLSMSDLVLGRDGLGILIFNGRDSIPVDPLNTYPVGARVHVYYEVAGIRGGTPYTTEIQLVAIEDGDDEAALEGRTPDITLSFSEVAEAPFTRVQRQVDLGALRPGQYRLRVRVTDSASGTSRRQDATIAVIE
;
A
#
# COMPACT_ATOMS: atom_id res chain seq x y z
N MET A 1 14.76 19.17 5.58
CA MET A 1 13.61 18.53 6.27
C MET A 1 13.82 17.03 6.18
N GLN A 2 14.45 16.44 7.19
CA GLN A 2 14.85 15.03 7.22
C GLN A 2 14.15 14.34 8.40
N PRO A 3 13.41 13.24 8.20
CA PRO A 3 13.18 12.30 9.28
C PRO A 3 14.51 11.61 9.58
N PHE A 4 15.06 11.87 10.75
CA PHE A 4 16.19 11.09 11.27
C PHE A 4 15.65 9.80 11.85
N GLY A 5 16.05 8.69 11.23
CA GLY A 5 16.57 7.53 11.96
C GLY A 5 15.59 6.40 12.26
N ALA A 6 15.73 5.34 11.47
CA ALA A 6 15.50 3.95 11.82
C ALA A 6 14.07 3.59 12.26
N SER A 7 13.21 3.32 11.28
CA SER A 7 12.33 2.16 11.44
C SER A 7 13.25 0.94 11.38
N ASP A 8 13.52 0.33 12.53
CA ASP A 8 14.07 -1.02 12.58
C ASP A 8 13.08 -1.93 11.83
N TYR A 9 13.35 -2.14 10.54
CA TYR A 9 12.78 -3.23 9.78
C TYR A 9 13.46 -4.52 10.25
N CYS A 10 13.11 -4.98 11.45
CA CYS A 10 13.22 -6.39 11.79
C CYS A 10 11.93 -7.06 11.37
N LEU A 11 11.89 -7.51 10.12
CA LEU A 11 11.07 -8.65 9.75
C LEU A 11 11.67 -9.85 10.51
N TYR A 12 11.21 -10.07 11.74
CA TYR A 12 11.39 -11.39 12.33
C TYR A 12 10.50 -12.34 11.53
N VAL A 13 11.08 -12.95 10.51
CA VAL A 13 10.72 -14.32 10.19
C VAL A 13 11.11 -15.11 11.43
N LEU A 14 10.14 -15.52 12.24
CA LEU A 14 10.36 -16.52 13.30
C LEU A 14 9.94 -17.86 12.74
N PRO A 15 10.86 -18.74 12.30
CA PRO A 15 10.48 -20.12 12.07
C PRO A 15 10.25 -20.90 13.38
N ASP A 16 10.80 -20.49 14.54
CA ASP A 16 10.95 -21.44 15.66
C ASP A 16 10.85 -20.88 17.11
N LEU A 17 10.10 -19.81 17.37
CA LEU A 17 10.02 -19.24 18.75
C LEU A 17 8.87 -19.78 19.63
N ILE A 18 8.18 -20.83 19.19
CA ILE A 18 7.09 -21.48 19.96
C ILE A 18 7.59 -22.27 21.20
N PRO A 19 8.77 -22.95 21.21
CA PRO A 19 9.18 -23.75 22.36
C PRO A 19 9.50 -22.92 23.62
N ASP A 20 10.17 -21.77 23.47
CA ASP A 20 10.71 -21.01 24.60
C ASP A 20 9.64 -20.19 25.35
N VAL A 21 8.62 -19.71 24.66
CA VAL A 21 7.49 -18.99 25.28
C VAL A 21 6.62 -19.94 26.11
N LEU A 22 6.53 -21.22 25.71
CA LEU A 22 5.79 -22.25 26.44
C LEU A 22 6.60 -22.81 27.62
N ALA A 23 7.94 -22.93 27.50
CA ALA A 23 8.81 -23.33 28.61
C ALA A 23 8.74 -22.33 29.78
N SER A 24 8.62 -21.03 29.50
CA SER A 24 8.46 -19.98 30.52
C SER A 24 7.12 -20.04 31.28
N ARG A 25 6.07 -20.66 30.71
CA ARG A 25 4.71 -20.67 31.26
C ARG A 25 4.23 -22.01 31.81
N ALA A 26 5.01 -23.09 31.63
CA ALA A 26 4.74 -24.41 32.20
C ALA A 26 4.70 -24.42 33.75
N GLY A 27 5.18 -23.36 34.41
CA GLY A 27 5.10 -23.20 35.86
C GLY A 27 3.81 -22.59 36.40
N LEU A 28 2.85 -22.16 35.56
CA LEU A 28 1.72 -21.32 36.00
C LEU A 28 0.32 -21.96 35.92
N SER A 29 0.15 -23.14 35.29
CA SER A 29 -1.15 -23.85 35.33
C SER A 29 -1.06 -25.29 34.79
N SER A 30 -1.78 -26.21 35.44
CA SER A 30 -1.94 -27.62 35.02
C SER A 30 -2.64 -27.78 33.67
N THR A 31 -3.30 -26.74 33.14
CA THR A 31 -3.97 -26.78 31.83
C THR A 31 -2.98 -26.87 30.66
N PHE A 32 -1.73 -26.41 30.83
CA PHE A 32 -0.72 -26.42 29.77
C PHE A 32 0.08 -27.74 29.67
N GLN A 33 -0.05 -28.65 30.63
CA GLN A 33 0.66 -29.94 30.60
C GLN A 33 0.13 -30.92 29.54
N ASN A 34 -1.11 -30.73 29.05
CA ASN A 34 -1.74 -31.65 28.10
C ASN A 34 -1.75 -31.16 26.63
N LEU A 35 -1.07 -30.05 26.32
CA LEU A 35 -1.02 -29.45 24.97
C LEU A 35 0.23 -29.81 24.15
N GLY A 36 0.96 -30.86 24.54
CA GLY A 36 2.25 -31.27 23.98
C GLY A 36 2.25 -31.87 22.56
N SER A 37 1.30 -31.53 21.67
CA SER A 37 1.39 -31.95 20.27
C SER A 37 1.11 -30.80 19.31
N ARG A 38 2.01 -30.59 18.34
CA ARG A 38 1.86 -29.64 17.21
C ARG A 38 0.46 -29.73 16.57
N ALA A 39 -0.07 -30.93 16.42
CA ALA A 39 -1.40 -31.19 15.87
C ALA A 39 -2.58 -30.62 16.71
N SER A 40 -2.41 -30.41 18.02
CA SER A 40 -3.43 -29.78 18.86
C SER A 40 -3.42 -28.26 18.74
N VAL A 41 -2.23 -27.67 18.57
CA VAL A 41 -2.02 -26.24 18.29
C VAL A 41 -2.50 -25.88 16.89
N ASP A 42 -2.17 -26.69 15.88
CA ASP A 42 -2.63 -26.48 14.49
C ASP A 42 -4.16 -26.58 14.37
N ARG A 43 -4.78 -27.51 15.11
CA ARG A 43 -6.24 -27.66 15.16
C ARG A 43 -6.93 -26.56 15.96
N ALA A 44 -6.29 -26.01 16.99
CA ALA A 44 -6.79 -24.85 17.73
C ALA A 44 -6.67 -23.57 16.90
N ALA A 45 -5.54 -23.36 16.24
CA ALA A 45 -5.35 -22.28 15.28
C ALA A 45 -6.39 -22.37 14.16
N SER A 46 -6.50 -23.52 13.48
CA SER A 46 -7.45 -23.72 12.37
C SER A 46 -8.93 -23.63 12.78
N ARG A 47 -9.24 -23.77 14.08
CA ARG A 47 -10.59 -23.49 14.61
C ARG A 47 -10.77 -22.00 14.88
N GLY A 48 -9.81 -21.34 15.51
CA GLY A 48 -9.82 -19.88 15.66
C GLY A 48 -9.91 -19.15 14.31
N TRP A 49 -9.23 -19.63 13.26
CA TRP A 49 -9.34 -19.08 11.90
C TRP A 49 -10.73 -19.25 11.30
N ARG A 50 -11.41 -20.39 11.56
CA ARG A 50 -12.77 -20.62 11.10
C ARG A 50 -13.79 -19.81 11.88
N ASP A 51 -13.66 -19.75 13.20
CA ASP A 51 -14.56 -18.97 14.06
C ASP A 51 -14.40 -17.45 13.78
N MET A 52 -13.17 -16.99 13.46
CA MET A 52 -12.92 -15.62 12.99
C MET A 52 -13.50 -15.36 11.60
N ALA A 53 -13.31 -16.28 10.65
CA ALA A 53 -13.87 -16.14 9.30
C ALA A 53 -15.41 -16.17 9.31
N GLU A 54 -16.01 -17.02 10.15
CA GLU A 54 -17.45 -17.13 10.35
C GLU A 54 -18.02 -15.87 11.03
N GLY A 55 -17.33 -15.32 12.05
CA GLY A 55 -17.69 -14.02 12.65
C GLY A 55 -17.51 -12.81 11.73
N LEU A 56 -16.58 -12.87 10.76
CA LEU A 56 -16.34 -11.77 9.79
C LEU A 56 -17.28 -11.80 8.57
N THR A 57 -17.97 -12.91 8.33
CA THR A 57 -18.85 -13.10 7.15
C THR A 57 -20.33 -13.16 7.49
N THR A 58 -20.69 -13.41 8.75
CA THR A 58 -22.10 -13.50 9.19
C THR A 58 -22.63 -12.21 9.81
N ASP A 59 -21.77 -11.36 10.35
CA ASP A 59 -22.16 -10.08 10.94
C ASP A 59 -21.87 -8.93 9.96
N SER A 60 -22.92 -8.26 9.51
CA SER A 60 -22.82 -6.95 8.85
C SER A 60 -22.54 -5.88 9.92
N TYR A 61 -21.40 -5.99 10.61
CA TYR A 61 -20.98 -5.01 11.61
C TYR A 61 -20.23 -3.88 10.90
N THR A 62 -20.97 -2.85 10.49
CA THR A 62 -20.34 -1.55 10.23
C THR A 62 -19.78 -1.07 11.57
N LEU A 63 -18.46 -1.01 11.69
CA LEU A 63 -17.82 -0.43 12.88
C LEU A 63 -18.21 1.05 12.96
N GLN A 64 -18.96 1.40 14.00
CA GLN A 64 -19.33 2.78 14.29
C GLN A 64 -18.40 3.34 15.34
N PHE A 65 -17.78 4.46 15.02
CA PHE A 65 -16.95 5.23 15.93
C PHE A 65 -17.67 6.52 16.31
N ARG A 66 -17.48 7.01 17.54
CA ARG A 66 -18.07 8.29 17.98
C ARG A 66 -17.45 9.47 17.24
N ARG A 67 -16.16 9.34 16.90
CA ARG A 67 -15.40 10.29 16.09
C ARG A 67 -14.81 9.58 14.88
N ASP A 68 -15.08 10.12 13.70
CA ASP A 68 -14.52 9.56 12.46
C ASP A 68 -13.11 10.11 12.21
N LEU A 69 -12.14 9.20 12.03
CA LEU A 69 -10.77 9.52 11.66
C LEU A 69 -10.61 9.78 10.15
N GLU A 70 -11.57 9.41 9.30
CA GLU A 70 -11.52 9.55 7.85
C GLU A 70 -10.19 9.08 7.23
N PRO A 71 -9.82 7.80 7.39
CA PRO A 71 -8.63 7.26 6.72
C PRO A 71 -8.78 7.33 5.20
N VAL A 72 -7.72 7.76 4.53
CA VAL A 72 -7.56 7.63 3.07
C VAL A 72 -6.63 6.46 2.82
N ALA A 73 -7.05 5.51 1.99
CA ALA A 73 -6.25 4.32 1.66
C ALA A 73 -6.04 4.19 0.15
N ARG A 74 -4.90 3.62 -0.24
CA ARG A 74 -4.58 3.20 -1.61
C ARG A 74 -3.89 1.85 -1.59
N ALA A 75 -4.21 1.01 -2.57
CA ALA A 75 -3.55 -0.26 -2.78
C ALA A 75 -2.74 -0.21 -4.08
N TYR A 76 -1.60 -0.89 -4.06
CA TYR A 76 -0.71 -1.03 -5.21
C TYR A 76 -0.32 -2.50 -5.38
N ALA A 77 -0.63 -3.06 -6.54
CA ALA A 77 -0.17 -4.35 -7.00
C ALA A 77 1.27 -4.25 -7.53
N LEU A 78 2.20 -4.85 -6.78
CA LEU A 78 3.63 -4.83 -7.05
C LEU A 78 4.18 -6.26 -7.14
N ARG A 79 5.39 -6.40 -7.64
CA ARG A 79 6.15 -7.65 -7.52
C ARG A 79 6.71 -7.78 -6.10
N ASP A 80 6.89 -9.02 -5.69
CA ASP A 80 7.65 -9.34 -4.48
C ASP A 80 9.11 -8.86 -4.64
N PRO A 81 9.65 -8.06 -3.69
CA PRO A 81 10.98 -7.49 -3.79
C PRO A 81 12.11 -8.53 -3.69
N ILE A 82 11.88 -9.63 -2.97
CA ILE A 82 12.88 -10.67 -2.67
C ILE A 82 12.57 -11.97 -3.44
N GLY A 83 11.28 -12.26 -3.64
CA GLY A 83 10.79 -13.44 -4.34
C GLY A 83 10.52 -13.22 -5.82
N GLN A 84 9.79 -14.17 -6.42
CA GLN A 84 9.26 -14.07 -7.78
C GLN A 84 7.72 -13.93 -7.81
N GLY A 85 7.10 -13.66 -6.66
CA GLY A 85 5.65 -13.51 -6.54
C GLY A 85 5.16 -12.07 -6.80
N SER A 86 3.90 -11.87 -6.48
CA SER A 86 3.27 -10.56 -6.43
C SER A 86 2.96 -10.22 -4.98
N ARG A 87 2.94 -8.93 -4.67
CA ARG A 87 2.56 -8.40 -3.36
C ARG A 87 1.59 -7.25 -3.53
N LEU A 88 0.81 -7.02 -2.50
CA LEU A 88 -0.05 -5.86 -2.38
C LEU A 88 0.52 -4.94 -1.32
N LEU A 89 0.73 -3.68 -1.68
CA LEU A 89 1.05 -2.60 -0.75
C LEU A 89 -0.22 -1.81 -0.47
N LEU A 90 -0.67 -1.77 0.78
CA LEU A 90 -1.76 -0.92 1.25
C LEU A 90 -1.14 0.28 1.98
N ALA A 91 -1.14 1.45 1.36
CA ALA A 91 -0.71 2.69 2.00
C ALA A 91 -1.92 3.48 2.48
N TYR A 92 -1.79 4.16 3.62
CA TYR A 92 -2.88 4.93 4.20
C TYR A 92 -2.41 6.22 4.88
N ALA A 93 -3.30 7.19 4.93
CA ALA A 93 -3.13 8.47 5.61
C ALA A 93 -4.32 8.78 6.51
N ILE A 94 -4.05 9.35 7.68
CA ILE A 94 -5.05 9.80 8.65
C ILE A 94 -4.80 11.27 8.97
N PRO A 95 -5.81 12.17 8.84
CA PRO A 95 -5.68 13.58 9.19
C PRO A 95 -5.21 13.78 10.64
N GLY A 96 -4.14 14.54 10.81
CA GLY A 96 -3.51 14.84 12.10
C GLY A 96 -4.45 15.47 13.10
N ASN A 97 -5.23 16.45 12.66
CA ASN A 97 -6.19 17.18 13.48
C ASN A 97 -7.41 16.34 13.93
N ARG A 98 -7.48 15.06 13.56
CA ARG A 98 -8.48 14.10 14.05
C ARG A 98 -7.92 13.12 15.07
N LEU A 99 -6.60 13.09 15.22
CA LEU A 99 -5.89 12.20 16.13
C LEU A 99 -5.67 12.89 17.47
N GLU A 100 -5.67 12.08 18.52
CA GLU A 100 -5.24 12.50 19.85
C GLU A 100 -3.92 11.80 20.19
N PRO A 101 -2.88 12.54 20.63
CA PRO A 101 -1.61 11.93 20.99
C PRO A 101 -1.70 11.18 22.31
N VAL A 102 -0.99 10.06 22.42
CA VAL A 102 -0.84 9.29 23.68
C VAL A 102 0.05 10.06 24.67
N SER A 103 0.93 10.93 24.17
CA SER A 103 1.76 11.83 24.96
C SER A 103 1.93 13.14 24.22
N GLN A 104 1.69 14.25 24.91
CA GLN A 104 1.94 15.60 24.40
C GLN A 104 3.40 16.05 24.56
N ALA A 105 4.20 15.34 25.38
CA ALA A 105 5.62 15.60 25.49
C ALA A 105 6.35 15.11 24.22
N ALA A 106 7.29 15.91 23.71
CA ALA A 106 8.09 15.55 22.54
C ALA A 106 9.02 14.35 22.84
N PRO A 107 9.17 13.37 21.92
CA PRO A 107 8.42 13.25 20.66
C PRO A 107 6.95 12.89 20.89
N VAL A 108 6.06 13.57 20.18
CA VAL A 108 4.62 13.32 20.22
C VAL A 108 4.35 11.95 19.60
N ALA A 109 3.59 11.11 20.31
CA ALA A 109 3.32 9.73 19.90
C ALA A 109 1.84 9.49 19.66
N TYR A 110 1.52 8.82 18.55
CA TYR A 110 0.18 8.34 18.24
C TYR A 110 0.19 6.81 18.25
N ARG A 111 -0.84 6.19 18.83
CA ARG A 111 -0.96 4.74 18.88
C ARG A 111 -2.31 4.33 18.31
N LEU A 112 -2.26 3.50 17.28
CA LEU A 112 -3.43 3.09 16.50
C LEU A 112 -3.52 1.58 16.44
N LYS A 113 -4.72 1.04 16.62
CA LYS A 113 -5.09 -0.28 16.13
C LYS A 113 -5.32 -0.17 14.63
N VAL A 114 -4.57 -0.95 13.86
CA VAL A 114 -4.66 -1.00 12.39
C VAL A 114 -5.01 -2.43 12.02
N ARG A 115 -6.21 -2.60 11.46
CA ARG A 115 -6.70 -3.86 10.94
C ARG A 115 -6.90 -3.73 9.44
N ALA A 116 -6.25 -4.58 8.67
CA ALA A 116 -6.41 -4.65 7.23
C ALA A 116 -6.84 -6.07 6.85
N LEU A 117 -7.96 -6.17 6.15
CA LEU A 117 -8.56 -7.42 5.70
C LEU A 117 -8.45 -7.48 4.17
N VAL A 118 -8.01 -8.61 3.64
CA VAL A 118 -7.97 -8.90 2.21
C VAL A 118 -8.90 -10.06 1.92
N GLY A 119 -9.92 -9.82 1.13
CA GLY A 119 -10.91 -10.82 0.71
C GLY A 119 -11.04 -10.92 -0.80
N THR A 120 -11.81 -11.89 -1.26
CA THR A 120 -12.25 -11.99 -2.67
C THR A 120 -13.60 -11.29 -2.86
N GLU A 121 -14.09 -11.19 -4.10
CA GLU A 121 -15.45 -10.70 -4.39
C GLU A 121 -16.58 -11.53 -3.74
N ARG A 122 -16.29 -12.77 -3.32
CA ARG A 122 -17.23 -13.64 -2.60
C ARG A 122 -17.07 -13.55 -1.08
N ASP A 123 -16.48 -12.46 -0.59
CA ASP A 123 -16.15 -12.18 0.82
C ASP A 123 -15.36 -13.29 1.54
N SER A 124 -14.66 -14.14 0.78
CA SER A 124 -13.75 -15.11 1.36
C SER A 124 -12.47 -14.39 1.80
N LEU A 125 -12.21 -14.35 3.11
CA LEU A 125 -10.99 -13.80 3.69
C LEU A 125 -9.77 -14.62 3.24
N ILE A 126 -8.78 -13.94 2.66
CA ILE A 126 -7.54 -14.53 2.12
C ILE A 126 -6.35 -14.21 3.02
N ALA A 127 -6.26 -12.97 3.51
CA ALA A 127 -5.22 -12.53 4.41
C ALA A 127 -5.74 -11.42 5.32
N PHE A 128 -5.09 -11.24 6.47
CA PHE A 128 -5.31 -10.07 7.30
C PHE A 128 -4.06 -9.65 8.07
N SER A 129 -4.06 -8.40 8.52
CA SER A 129 -3.15 -7.85 9.51
C SER A 129 -4.02 -7.23 10.61
N ASP A 130 -3.74 -7.54 11.87
CA ASP A 130 -4.33 -6.86 13.03
C ASP A 130 -3.18 -6.51 13.96
N SER A 131 -2.91 -5.22 14.11
CA SER A 131 -1.71 -4.74 14.77
C SER A 131 -1.96 -3.45 15.52
N VAL A 132 -1.08 -3.17 16.48
CA VAL A 132 -0.99 -1.86 17.10
C VAL A 132 0.27 -1.18 16.61
N ARG A 133 0.10 -0.04 15.96
CA ARG A 133 1.17 0.78 15.38
C ARG A 133 1.40 2.01 16.25
N SER A 134 2.66 2.32 16.51
CA SER A 134 3.07 3.52 17.26
C SER A 134 3.88 4.42 16.33
N PHE A 135 3.41 5.65 16.15
CA PHE A 135 4.03 6.64 15.27
C PHE A 135 4.58 7.77 16.13
N ARG A 136 5.80 8.23 15.82
CA ARG A 136 6.48 9.30 16.56
C ARG A 136 6.76 10.49 15.66
N TYR A 137 6.35 11.66 16.11
CA TYR A 137 6.56 12.94 15.43
C TYR A 137 7.26 13.92 16.36
N ARG A 138 7.91 14.95 15.78
CA ARG A 138 8.60 15.98 16.57
C ARG A 138 7.62 16.87 17.35
N GLN A 139 6.44 17.07 16.76
CA GLN A 139 5.38 17.92 17.26
C GLN A 139 4.03 17.25 16.95
N GLU A 140 2.97 17.81 17.51
CA GLU A 140 1.61 17.40 17.19
C GLU A 140 1.30 17.66 15.71
N LEU A 141 0.44 16.82 15.14
CA LEU A 141 0.09 16.90 13.72
C LEU A 141 -1.06 17.90 13.56
N GLU A 142 -0.79 18.96 12.81
CA GLU A 142 -1.75 20.03 12.58
C GLU A 142 -2.73 19.70 11.45
N ARG A 143 -3.67 20.61 11.19
CA ARG A 143 -4.55 20.53 10.02
C ARG A 143 -3.71 20.52 8.74
N GLY A 144 -4.04 19.60 7.83
CA GLY A 144 -3.30 19.41 6.57
C GLY A 144 -2.03 18.57 6.72
N GLN A 145 -1.67 18.16 7.94
CA GLN A 145 -0.65 17.15 8.20
C GLN A 145 -1.32 15.78 8.41
N PHE A 146 -0.62 14.72 8.05
CA PHE A 146 -1.17 13.37 8.07
C PHE A 146 -0.21 12.41 8.74
N LEU A 147 -0.79 11.48 9.50
CA LEU A 147 -0.11 10.26 9.89
C LEU A 147 -0.17 9.30 8.71
N ILE A 148 0.99 8.79 8.26
CA ILE A 148 1.08 7.92 7.09
C ILE A 148 1.66 6.56 7.51
N GLY A 149 1.05 5.49 7.03
CA GLY A 149 1.52 4.12 7.25
C GLY A 149 1.27 3.23 6.03
N ALA A 150 1.78 1.99 6.11
CA ALA A 150 1.44 0.96 5.15
C ALA A 150 1.45 -0.44 5.77
N GLU A 151 0.75 -1.33 5.09
CA GLU A 151 0.79 -2.78 5.29
C GLU A 151 1.14 -3.45 3.97
N GLU A 152 1.85 -4.58 4.03
CA GLU A 152 2.22 -5.35 2.84
C GLU A 152 1.70 -6.78 2.97
N PHE A 153 1.17 -7.31 1.87
CA PHE A 153 0.62 -8.67 1.81
C PHE A 153 1.25 -9.43 0.65
N ALA A 154 1.89 -10.56 0.94
CA ALA A 154 2.22 -11.54 -0.08
C ALA A 154 0.96 -12.35 -0.42
N LEU A 155 0.46 -12.19 -1.63
CA LEU A 155 -0.80 -12.78 -2.06
C LEU A 155 -0.62 -13.56 -3.36
N PRO A 156 -1.40 -14.63 -3.59
CA PRO A 156 -1.49 -15.25 -4.90
C PRO A 156 -1.98 -14.26 -5.97
N VAL A 157 -1.81 -14.61 -7.23
CA VAL A 157 -2.40 -13.88 -8.36
C VAL A 157 -3.92 -13.98 -8.26
N GLY A 158 -4.63 -12.87 -8.44
CA GLY A 158 -6.08 -12.84 -8.31
C GLY A 158 -6.65 -11.44 -8.23
N ARG A 159 -7.95 -11.36 -7.95
CA ARG A 159 -8.68 -10.11 -7.75
C ARG A 159 -9.21 -10.04 -6.33
N TYR A 160 -8.98 -8.91 -5.67
CA TYR A 160 -9.19 -8.74 -4.23
C TYR A 160 -10.01 -7.50 -3.88
N ASN A 161 -10.69 -7.59 -2.74
CA ASN A 161 -11.27 -6.47 -2.03
C ASN A 161 -10.48 -6.28 -0.73
N LEU A 162 -10.27 -5.04 -0.32
CA LEU A 162 -9.58 -4.68 0.91
C LEU A 162 -10.44 -3.79 1.78
N ARG A 163 -10.40 -4.06 3.08
CA ARG A 163 -10.96 -3.18 4.10
C ARG A 163 -9.85 -2.80 5.07
N LEU A 164 -9.57 -1.51 5.17
CA LEU A 164 -8.75 -0.93 6.21
C LEU A 164 -9.67 -0.43 7.33
N VAL A 165 -9.34 -0.73 8.56
CA VAL A 165 -9.94 -0.18 9.77
C VAL A 165 -8.82 0.37 10.63
N VAL A 166 -8.96 1.62 11.04
CA VAL A 166 -8.04 2.26 11.98
C VAL A 166 -8.83 2.77 13.18
N ALA A 167 -8.29 2.58 14.37
CA ALA A 167 -8.90 3.07 15.61
C ALA A 167 -7.83 3.51 16.61
N GLN A 168 -8.14 4.52 17.42
CA GLN A 168 -7.35 4.82 18.61
C GLN A 168 -7.59 3.74 19.68
N MET A 169 -6.69 3.66 20.67
CA MET A 169 -6.67 2.54 21.63
C MET A 169 -7.96 2.40 22.47
N GLU A 170 -8.63 3.51 22.77
CA GLU A 170 -9.90 3.56 23.50
C GLU A 170 -11.12 3.30 22.59
N GLU A 171 -10.90 3.14 21.28
CA GLU A 171 -11.91 2.83 20.25
C GLU A 171 -13.07 3.85 20.14
N GLU A 172 -12.96 5.02 20.78
CA GLU A 172 -13.94 6.10 20.59
C GLU A 172 -13.79 6.78 19.22
N ALA A 173 -12.55 6.89 18.75
CA ALA A 173 -12.21 7.46 17.45
C ALA A 173 -11.64 6.38 16.52
N GLY A 174 -12.20 6.29 15.32
CA GLY A 174 -11.76 5.34 14.31
C GLY A 174 -12.38 5.64 12.94
N GLY A 175 -12.09 4.82 11.96
CA GLY A 175 -12.67 4.92 10.63
C GLY A 175 -12.25 3.75 9.76
N SER A 176 -12.90 3.61 8.61
CA SER A 176 -12.60 2.55 7.65
C SER A 176 -12.52 3.05 6.22
N SER A 177 -11.68 2.43 5.43
CA SER A 177 -11.63 2.60 3.97
C SER A 177 -11.84 1.25 3.30
N GLU A 178 -12.65 1.23 2.25
CA GLU A 178 -12.85 0.05 1.41
C GLU A 178 -12.28 0.30 0.03
N LEU A 179 -11.53 -0.69 -0.47
CA LEU A 179 -10.94 -0.68 -1.80
C LEU A 179 -11.39 -1.96 -2.49
N THR A 180 -12.07 -1.84 -3.62
CA THR A 180 -12.62 -3.01 -4.34
C THR A 180 -11.88 -3.22 -5.65
N ALA A 181 -12.04 -4.43 -6.21
CA ALA A 181 -11.61 -4.73 -7.58
C ALA A 181 -10.09 -4.54 -7.83
N ILE A 182 -9.25 -4.89 -6.86
CA ILE A 182 -7.80 -4.78 -6.98
C ILE A 182 -7.25 -6.02 -7.69
N ASP A 183 -6.73 -5.83 -8.89
CA ASP A 183 -6.14 -6.89 -9.70
C ASP A 183 -4.65 -7.05 -9.36
N LEU A 184 -4.27 -8.23 -8.87
CA LEU A 184 -2.88 -8.61 -8.61
C LEU A 184 -2.38 -9.54 -9.73
N PRO A 185 -1.58 -9.04 -10.69
CA PRO A 185 -1.20 -9.80 -11.88
C PRO A 185 -0.08 -10.80 -11.61
N ASP A 186 0.09 -11.75 -12.54
CA ASP A 186 1.18 -12.73 -12.53
C ASP A 186 2.42 -12.19 -13.27
N PHE A 187 3.30 -11.50 -12.54
CA PHE A 187 4.53 -10.91 -13.11
C PHE A 187 5.56 -11.93 -13.61
N ARG A 188 5.34 -13.23 -13.41
CA ARG A 188 6.25 -14.30 -13.87
C ARG A 188 6.00 -14.72 -15.32
N ARG A 189 4.85 -14.35 -15.89
CA ARG A 189 4.52 -14.76 -17.25
C ARG A 189 5.40 -13.99 -18.25
N PRO A 190 5.83 -14.61 -19.36
CA PRO A 190 6.65 -13.96 -20.38
C PRO A 190 5.82 -13.03 -21.28
N ARG A 191 4.85 -12.32 -20.70
CA ARG A 191 3.99 -11.35 -21.39
C ARG A 191 4.23 -9.99 -20.77
N LEU A 192 4.24 -8.96 -21.61
CA LEU A 192 4.34 -7.58 -21.14
C LEU A 192 3.26 -7.30 -20.08
N SER A 193 3.72 -6.96 -18.88
CA SER A 193 2.92 -6.59 -17.72
C SER A 193 3.59 -5.43 -16.98
N MET A 194 2.77 -4.69 -16.24
CA MET A 194 3.21 -3.52 -15.49
C MET A 194 2.55 -3.53 -14.12
N SER A 195 3.26 -3.09 -13.09
CA SER A 195 2.70 -2.88 -11.76
C SER A 195 1.78 -1.67 -11.73
N ASP A 196 1.10 -1.46 -10.61
CA ASP A 196 0.48 -0.18 -10.33
C ASP A 196 1.53 0.93 -10.20
N LEU A 197 1.08 2.17 -10.40
CA LEU A 197 1.91 3.35 -10.24
C LEU A 197 1.97 3.75 -8.78
N VAL A 198 3.13 3.58 -8.17
CA VAL A 198 3.39 4.08 -6.81
C VAL A 198 3.86 5.52 -6.94
N LEU A 199 3.09 6.43 -6.35
CA LEU A 199 3.37 7.85 -6.40
C LEU A 199 3.81 8.36 -5.03
N GLY A 200 4.72 9.34 -5.04
CA GLY A 200 5.24 9.94 -3.82
C GLY A 200 5.92 11.28 -4.10
N ARG A 201 6.50 11.87 -3.05
CA ARG A 201 7.31 13.09 -3.14
C ARG A 201 8.36 13.10 -2.03
N ASP A 202 9.40 13.88 -2.20
CA ASP A 202 10.44 14.01 -1.19
C ASP A 202 9.89 14.60 0.12
N GLY A 203 10.38 14.09 1.24
CA GLY A 203 10.11 14.62 2.57
C GLY A 203 8.69 14.40 3.11
N LEU A 204 7.80 13.78 2.34
CA LEU A 204 6.44 13.40 2.75
C LEU A 204 6.14 11.97 2.29
N GLY A 205 5.43 11.21 3.12
CA GLY A 205 5.13 9.81 2.85
C GLY A 205 5.97 8.82 3.65
N ILE A 206 5.76 7.55 3.35
CA ILE A 206 6.58 6.44 3.85
C ILE A 206 7.60 6.03 2.78
N LEU A 207 8.70 5.43 3.22
CA LEU A 207 9.64 4.79 2.32
C LEU A 207 9.41 3.28 2.33
N ILE A 208 9.05 2.73 1.17
CA ILE A 208 8.95 1.28 0.98
C ILE A 208 10.21 0.76 0.29
N PHE A 209 10.62 -0.46 0.63
CA PHE A 209 11.76 -1.11 -0.02
C PHE A 209 11.30 -1.97 -1.20
N ASN A 210 12.00 -1.88 -2.33
CA ASN A 210 11.69 -2.68 -3.53
C ASN A 210 12.67 -3.82 -3.81
N GLY A 211 13.60 -4.10 -2.88
CA GLY A 211 14.71 -5.04 -3.09
C GLY A 211 16.03 -4.38 -3.46
N ARG A 212 16.02 -3.10 -3.85
CA ARG A 212 17.22 -2.33 -4.24
C ARG A 212 17.25 -0.94 -3.60
N ASP A 213 16.15 -0.20 -3.75
CA ASP A 213 16.03 1.20 -3.37
C ASP A 213 14.81 1.42 -2.48
N SER A 214 14.77 2.59 -1.84
CA SER A 214 13.60 3.08 -1.11
C SER A 214 12.78 4.01 -1.98
N ILE A 215 11.47 3.76 -2.05
CA ILE A 215 10.52 4.53 -2.86
C ILE A 215 9.61 5.32 -1.92
N PRO A 216 9.46 6.64 -2.10
CA PRO A 216 8.47 7.41 -1.38
C PRO A 216 7.06 7.05 -1.85
N VAL A 217 6.14 6.89 -0.89
CA VAL A 217 4.72 6.64 -1.14
C VAL A 217 3.89 7.69 -0.44
N ASP A 218 3.10 8.43 -1.21
CA ASP A 218 2.14 9.41 -0.73
C ASP A 218 0.71 8.92 -1.07
N PRO A 219 -0.01 8.30 -0.12
CA PRO A 219 -1.35 7.77 -0.38
C PRO A 219 -2.40 8.86 -0.67
N LEU A 220 -2.09 10.14 -0.49
CA LEU A 220 -3.01 11.23 -0.82
C LEU A 220 -2.99 11.54 -2.32
N ASN A 221 -1.91 11.23 -3.04
CA ASN A 221 -1.61 11.70 -4.39
C ASN A 221 -1.95 13.19 -4.59
N THR A 222 -1.68 14.01 -3.58
CA THR A 222 -1.97 15.44 -3.60
C THR A 222 -0.67 16.22 -3.46
N TYR A 223 -0.41 17.09 -4.41
CA TYR A 223 0.89 17.75 -4.60
C TYR A 223 0.70 19.26 -4.74
N PRO A 224 1.53 20.09 -4.10
CA PRO A 224 1.49 21.53 -4.34
C PRO A 224 1.97 21.86 -5.75
N VAL A 225 1.56 23.00 -6.28
CA VAL A 225 2.07 23.56 -7.53
C VAL A 225 3.61 23.63 -7.47
N GLY A 226 4.27 23.24 -8.56
CA GLY A 226 5.74 23.23 -8.62
C GLY A 226 6.42 22.08 -7.87
N ALA A 227 5.65 21.16 -7.27
CA ALA A 227 6.21 19.94 -6.73
C ALA A 227 6.80 19.04 -7.83
N ARG A 228 7.69 18.13 -7.41
CA ARG A 228 8.10 16.99 -8.20
C ARG A 228 7.43 15.73 -7.66
N VAL A 229 6.80 14.97 -8.56
CA VAL A 229 6.22 13.68 -8.23
C VAL A 229 7.22 12.57 -8.53
N HIS A 230 7.39 11.65 -7.61
CA HIS A 230 8.07 10.38 -7.87
C HIS A 230 7.05 9.43 -8.46
N VAL A 231 7.36 8.89 -9.65
CA VAL A 231 6.57 7.86 -10.32
C VAL A 231 7.41 6.59 -10.32
N TYR A 232 6.96 5.59 -9.57
CA TYR A 232 7.57 4.28 -9.55
C TYR A 232 6.62 3.24 -10.14
N TYR A 233 7.17 2.36 -10.96
CA TYR A 233 6.48 1.21 -11.50
C TYR A 233 7.49 0.14 -11.89
N GLU A 234 6.99 -1.07 -12.10
CA GLU A 234 7.76 -2.23 -12.46
C GLU A 234 7.25 -2.79 -13.79
N VAL A 235 8.17 -3.13 -14.68
CA VAL A 235 7.87 -3.70 -16.00
C VAL A 235 8.37 -5.12 -16.02
N ALA A 236 7.53 -6.07 -16.44
CA ALA A 236 7.90 -7.47 -16.59
C ALA A 236 7.52 -8.01 -17.97
N GLY A 237 8.23 -9.06 -18.39
CA GLY A 237 7.94 -9.80 -19.62
C GLY A 237 8.60 -9.23 -20.88
N ILE A 238 9.48 -8.23 -20.75
CA ILE A 238 10.37 -7.77 -21.83
C ILE A 238 11.68 -8.55 -21.72
N ARG A 239 12.14 -9.14 -22.81
CA ARG A 239 13.41 -9.89 -22.81
C ARG A 239 14.58 -8.94 -22.49
N GLY A 240 15.49 -9.36 -21.61
CA GLY A 240 16.72 -8.61 -21.34
C GLY A 240 17.51 -8.31 -22.62
N GLY A 241 17.96 -7.07 -22.76
CA GLY A 241 18.60 -6.53 -23.95
C GLY A 241 17.64 -6.02 -25.03
N THR A 242 16.32 -6.14 -24.86
CA THR A 242 15.34 -5.61 -25.81
C THR A 242 15.02 -4.14 -25.52
N PRO A 243 15.02 -3.26 -26.54
CA PRO A 243 14.60 -1.88 -26.36
C PRO A 243 13.10 -1.77 -26.11
N TYR A 244 12.70 -0.81 -25.29
CA TYR A 244 11.31 -0.47 -25.03
C TYR A 244 11.15 1.05 -24.87
N THR A 245 9.94 1.54 -25.05
CA THR A 245 9.61 2.96 -24.87
C THR A 245 8.64 3.12 -23.71
N THR A 246 8.87 4.10 -22.85
CA THR A 246 7.91 4.56 -21.85
C THR A 246 7.42 5.95 -22.22
N GLU A 247 6.11 6.14 -22.24
CA GLU A 247 5.45 7.43 -22.32
C GLU A 247 4.75 7.73 -20.98
N ILE A 248 4.97 8.92 -20.42
CA ILE A 248 4.28 9.43 -19.23
C ILE A 248 3.47 10.66 -19.65
N GLN A 249 2.18 10.64 -19.41
CA GLN A 249 1.25 11.73 -19.73
C GLN A 249 0.53 12.21 -18.48
N LEU A 250 0.31 13.52 -18.37
CA LEU A 250 -0.66 14.09 -17.44
C LEU A 250 -1.74 14.81 -18.23
N VAL A 251 -2.98 14.42 -17.98
CA VAL A 251 -4.17 14.93 -18.65
C VAL A 251 -5.08 15.55 -17.59
N ALA A 252 -5.42 16.83 -17.71
CA ALA A 252 -6.39 17.46 -16.81
C ALA A 252 -7.73 16.69 -16.82
N ILE A 253 -8.35 16.58 -15.65
CA ILE A 253 -9.69 16.04 -15.45
C ILE A 253 -10.62 17.21 -15.17
N GLU A 254 -11.69 17.32 -15.95
CA GLU A 254 -12.74 18.33 -15.84
C GLU A 254 -14.05 17.67 -15.40
N ASP A 255 -14.96 18.48 -14.85
CA ASP A 255 -16.25 17.99 -14.37
C ASP A 255 -17.06 17.35 -15.50
N GLY A 256 -17.45 16.09 -15.30
CA GLY A 256 -18.23 15.31 -16.27
C GLY A 256 -17.40 14.52 -17.29
N ASP A 257 -16.06 14.57 -17.22
CA ASP A 257 -15.21 13.72 -18.05
C ASP A 257 -15.40 12.23 -17.74
N ASP A 258 -15.54 11.44 -18.79
CA ASP A 258 -15.39 9.99 -18.75
C ASP A 258 -14.04 9.56 -19.34
N GLU A 259 -13.75 8.25 -19.31
CA GLU A 259 -12.50 7.71 -19.86
C GLU A 259 -12.33 7.99 -21.36
N ALA A 260 -13.43 8.10 -22.13
CA ALA A 260 -13.37 8.39 -23.56
C ALA A 260 -12.96 9.85 -23.81
N ALA A 261 -13.48 10.79 -23.02
CA ALA A 261 -13.07 12.19 -23.05
C ALA A 261 -11.57 12.34 -22.73
N LEU A 262 -11.08 11.62 -21.71
CA LEU A 262 -9.66 11.65 -21.33
C LEU A 262 -8.75 11.03 -22.40
N GLU A 263 -9.18 9.98 -23.12
CA GLU A 263 -8.36 9.35 -24.17
C GLU A 263 -8.14 10.26 -25.39
N GLY A 264 -9.14 11.07 -25.74
CA GLY A 264 -9.07 12.01 -26.86
C GLY A 264 -8.40 13.34 -26.53
N ARG A 265 -8.14 13.62 -25.24
CA ARG A 265 -7.62 14.90 -24.77
C ARG A 265 -6.12 15.01 -24.98
N THR A 266 -5.66 16.20 -25.38
CA THR A 266 -4.24 16.52 -25.45
C THR A 266 -3.65 16.59 -24.04
N PRO A 267 -2.59 15.83 -23.71
CA PRO A 267 -1.95 15.91 -22.40
C PRO A 267 -1.28 17.27 -22.16
N ASP A 268 -1.38 17.78 -20.94
CA ASP A 268 -0.68 18.99 -20.50
C ASP A 268 0.83 18.75 -20.37
N ILE A 269 1.21 17.52 -19.99
CA ILE A 269 2.60 17.06 -19.95
C ILE A 269 2.68 15.74 -20.70
N THR A 270 3.68 15.61 -21.57
CA THR A 270 4.07 14.33 -22.20
C THR A 270 5.59 14.19 -22.11
N LEU A 271 6.05 13.07 -21.55
CA LEU A 271 7.45 12.68 -21.47
C LEU A 271 7.62 11.32 -22.15
N SER A 272 8.66 11.16 -22.96
CA SER A 272 8.96 9.90 -23.64
C SER A 272 10.41 9.49 -23.39
N PHE A 273 10.61 8.22 -23.10
CA PHE A 273 11.90 7.62 -22.75
C PHE A 273 12.11 6.35 -23.56
N SER A 274 13.29 6.21 -24.17
CA SER A 274 13.71 4.97 -24.83
C SER A 274 14.78 4.30 -24.00
N GLU A 275 14.54 3.03 -23.65
CA GLU A 275 15.36 2.28 -22.71
C GLU A 275 15.63 0.87 -23.23
N VAL A 276 16.52 0.14 -22.58
CA VAL A 276 16.78 -1.27 -22.83
C VAL A 276 16.47 -2.04 -21.57
N ALA A 277 15.67 -3.10 -21.66
CA ALA A 277 15.34 -3.93 -20.51
C ALA A 277 16.62 -4.61 -19.99
N GLU A 278 16.98 -4.38 -18.73
CA GLU A 278 18.21 -4.96 -18.14
C GLU A 278 18.05 -6.47 -17.90
N ALA A 279 16.84 -6.87 -17.53
CA ALA A 279 16.46 -8.23 -17.22
C ALA A 279 15.00 -8.46 -17.65
N PRO A 280 14.46 -9.69 -17.54
CA PRO A 280 13.04 -9.97 -17.73
C PRO A 280 12.09 -9.11 -16.88
N PHE A 281 12.66 -8.38 -15.92
CA PHE A 281 12.03 -7.48 -15.01
C PHE A 281 12.87 -6.22 -14.85
N THR A 282 12.26 -5.05 -14.98
CA THR A 282 12.92 -3.74 -14.86
C THR A 282 12.14 -2.86 -13.89
N ARG A 283 12.83 -2.32 -12.88
CA ARG A 283 12.28 -1.33 -11.96
C ARG A 283 12.52 0.06 -12.54
N VAL A 284 11.48 0.88 -12.60
CA VAL A 284 11.61 2.22 -13.17
C VAL A 284 11.14 3.24 -12.16
N GLN A 285 11.97 4.25 -11.93
CA GLN A 285 11.65 5.43 -11.13
C GLN A 285 11.91 6.68 -11.95
N ARG A 286 10.94 7.59 -11.96
CA ARG A 286 11.02 8.89 -12.63
C ARG A 286 10.59 9.98 -11.68
N GLN A 287 11.10 11.19 -11.94
CA GLN A 287 10.56 12.40 -11.34
C GLN A 287 9.88 13.20 -12.44
N VAL A 288 8.64 13.62 -12.20
CA VAL A 288 7.90 14.52 -13.09
C VAL A 288 7.70 15.84 -12.39
N ASP A 289 8.11 16.92 -13.05
CA ASP A 289 7.94 18.28 -12.56
C ASP A 289 6.52 18.77 -12.87
N LEU A 290 5.81 19.22 -11.84
CA LEU A 290 4.42 19.70 -11.94
C LEU A 290 4.34 21.23 -12.09
N GLY A 291 5.46 21.94 -12.26
CA GLY A 291 5.49 23.40 -12.30
C GLY A 291 4.74 24.05 -13.46
N ALA A 292 4.44 23.29 -14.52
CA ALA A 292 3.60 23.76 -15.63
C ALA A 292 2.10 23.55 -15.39
N LEU A 293 1.72 22.80 -14.35
CA LEU A 293 0.32 22.47 -14.07
C LEU A 293 -0.34 23.53 -13.20
N ARG A 294 -1.62 23.77 -13.48
CA ARG A 294 -2.49 24.59 -12.63
C ARG A 294 -3.06 23.72 -11.51
N PRO A 295 -3.57 24.32 -10.43
CA PRO A 295 -4.37 23.56 -9.47
C PRO A 295 -5.54 22.85 -10.15
N GLY A 296 -5.80 21.59 -9.79
CA GLY A 296 -6.81 20.75 -10.41
C GLY A 296 -6.54 19.25 -10.26
N GLN A 297 -7.43 18.42 -10.80
CA GLN A 297 -7.23 16.97 -10.86
C GLN A 297 -6.62 16.57 -12.20
N TYR A 298 -5.74 15.58 -12.16
CA TYR A 298 -5.05 15.09 -13.34
C TYR A 298 -5.01 13.57 -13.36
N ARG A 299 -5.18 13.00 -14.55
CA ARG A 299 -4.89 11.59 -14.83
C ARG A 299 -3.43 11.48 -15.24
N LEU A 300 -2.62 10.86 -14.38
CA LEU A 300 -1.27 10.44 -14.69
C LEU A 300 -1.33 9.07 -15.35
N ARG A 301 -0.75 8.96 -16.55
CA ARG A 301 -0.77 7.75 -17.37
C ARG A 301 0.64 7.36 -17.74
N VAL A 302 0.97 6.10 -17.52
CA VAL A 302 2.24 5.51 -17.96
C VAL A 302 1.91 4.44 -18.98
N ARG A 303 2.49 4.53 -20.17
CA ARG A 303 2.40 3.52 -21.23
C ARG A 303 3.79 3.00 -21.53
N VAL A 304 3.97 1.69 -21.42
CA VAL A 304 5.19 0.98 -21.81
C VAL A 304 4.92 0.20 -23.08
N THR A 305 5.80 0.33 -24.07
CA THR A 305 5.71 -0.37 -25.37
C THR A 305 6.99 -1.15 -25.61
N ASP A 306 6.88 -2.46 -25.78
CA ASP A 306 7.98 -3.33 -26.21
C ASP A 306 8.23 -3.10 -27.70
N SER A 307 9.41 -2.56 -28.04
CA SER A 307 9.74 -2.19 -29.41
C SER A 307 9.91 -3.39 -30.34
N ALA A 308 10.16 -4.60 -29.81
CA ALA A 308 10.30 -5.80 -30.63
C ALA A 308 8.95 -6.39 -31.05
N SER A 309 7.97 -6.41 -30.13
CA SER A 309 6.64 -6.98 -30.41
C SER A 309 5.57 -5.95 -30.79
N GLY A 310 5.81 -4.67 -30.51
CA GLY A 310 4.81 -3.60 -30.61
C GLY A 310 3.72 -3.66 -29.54
N THR A 311 3.80 -4.62 -28.60
CA THR A 311 2.82 -4.75 -27.52
C THR A 311 2.98 -3.61 -26.54
N SER A 312 1.87 -3.03 -26.09
CA SER A 312 1.87 -1.99 -25.07
C SER A 312 1.06 -2.37 -23.83
N ARG A 313 1.46 -1.81 -22.69
CA ARG A 313 0.73 -1.84 -21.42
C ARG A 313 0.63 -0.45 -20.86
N ARG A 314 -0.52 -0.18 -20.24
CA ARG A 314 -0.84 1.10 -19.64
C ARG A 314 -1.21 0.90 -18.18
N GLN A 315 -0.78 1.83 -17.33
CA GLN A 315 -1.37 2.02 -16.03
C GLN A 315 -1.60 3.50 -15.77
N ASP A 316 -2.63 3.78 -14.98
CA ASP A 316 -3.22 5.07 -14.75
C ASP A 316 -3.31 5.32 -13.23
N ALA A 317 -3.14 6.57 -12.81
CA ALA A 317 -3.38 7.01 -11.45
C ALA A 317 -3.93 8.45 -11.46
N THR A 318 -4.85 8.75 -10.55
CA THR A 318 -5.32 10.13 -10.36
C THR A 318 -4.47 10.85 -9.32
N ILE A 319 -4.08 12.08 -9.64
CA ILE A 319 -3.41 13.01 -8.73
C ILE A 319 -4.20 14.33 -8.64
N ALA A 320 -3.98 15.07 -7.57
CA ALA A 320 -4.45 16.44 -7.41
C ALA A 320 -3.26 17.39 -7.27
N VAL A 321 -3.31 18.50 -7.99
CA VAL A 321 -2.41 19.64 -7.82
C VAL A 321 -3.15 20.72 -7.03
N ILE A 322 -2.57 21.19 -5.94
CA ILE A 322 -3.14 22.19 -5.03
C ILE A 322 -2.20 23.39 -4.90
N GLU A 323 -2.70 24.52 -4.39
CA GLU A 323 -1.87 25.70 -4.12
C GLU A 323 -0.76 25.45 -3.08
#